data_AF-A0A661L249-F1
#
_entry.id   AF-A0A661L249-F1
#
_cell.length_a   1.000
_cell.length_b   1.000
_cell.length_c   1.000
_cell.angle_alpha   90.00
_cell.angle_beta   90.00
_cell.angle_gamma   90.00
#
_symmetry.space_group_name_H-M   'P 1'
#
loop_
_entity.id
_entity.type
_entity.pdbx_description
1 polymer ?
#
loop_
_entity_poly.entity_id
_entity_poly.type
_entity_poly.pdbx_seq_one_letter_code
_entity_poly.pdbx_strand_id
1 'polypeptide(L)'
;MTSHETQRLLALEAGLAPTRCSVYTDPLVLARMPHLKAFLPAFQKARPRPLSPIYPMISQELQRFFSRSIIDKESDISKMAKETSRKIERLLKLENMIGK
;
A
#
# COMPACT_ATOMS: atom_id res chain seq x y z
N MET A 1 0.00 -2.28 -23.02
CA MET A 1 0.38 -3.05 -21.81
C MET A 1 -0.80 -3.56 -20.99
N THR A 2 -2.03 -3.09 -21.19
CA THR A 2 -3.19 -3.42 -20.32
C THR A 2 -4.18 -4.41 -20.94
N SER A 3 -3.90 -4.98 -22.12
CA SER A 3 -4.74 -6.04 -22.70
C SER A 3 -4.68 -7.30 -21.84
N HIS A 4 -5.67 -8.19 -21.99
CA HIS A 4 -5.69 -9.45 -21.26
C HIS A 4 -4.44 -10.29 -21.57
N GLU A 5 -4.10 -10.44 -22.85
CA GLU A 5 -2.93 -11.20 -23.31
C GLU A 5 -1.63 -10.64 -22.73
N THR A 6 -1.43 -9.32 -22.78
CA THR A 6 -0.22 -8.70 -22.21
C THR A 6 -0.19 -8.84 -20.69
N GLN A 7 -1.31 -8.65 -19.99
CA GLN A 7 -1.34 -8.81 -18.53
C GLN A 7 -1.14 -10.27 -18.10
N ARG A 8 -1.65 -11.24 -18.87
CA ARG A 8 -1.39 -12.67 -18.69
C ARG A 8 0.10 -12.99 -18.85
N LEU A 9 0.72 -12.49 -19.93
CA LEU A 9 2.14 -12.65 -20.18
C LEU A 9 2.99 -12.04 -19.06
N LEU A 10 2.69 -10.81 -18.63
CA LEU A 10 3.41 -10.14 -17.55
C LEU A 10 3.26 -10.86 -16.21
N ALA A 11 2.10 -11.45 -15.93
CA ALA A 11 1.89 -12.25 -14.74
C ALA A 11 2.71 -13.54 -14.76
N LEU A 12 2.67 -14.27 -15.88
CA LEU A 12 3.33 -15.57 -16.01
C LEU A 12 4.86 -15.47 -16.11
N GLU A 13 5.37 -14.52 -16.91
CA GLU A 13 6.79 -14.44 -17.24
C GLU A 13 7.56 -13.47 -16.32
N ALA A 14 6.91 -12.39 -15.85
CA ALA A 14 7.54 -11.38 -15.00
C ALA A 14 7.04 -11.40 -13.55
N GLY A 15 6.09 -12.28 -13.21
CA GLY A 15 5.53 -12.37 -11.86
C GLY A 15 4.76 -11.12 -11.41
N LEU A 16 4.39 -10.24 -12.33
CA LEU A 16 3.71 -8.99 -12.00
C LEU A 16 2.24 -9.24 -11.69
N ALA A 17 1.76 -8.71 -10.56
CA ALA A 17 0.36 -8.80 -10.19
C ALA A 17 -0.52 -8.16 -11.29
N PRO A 18 -1.50 -8.88 -11.86
CA PRO A 18 -2.34 -8.32 -12.91
C PRO A 18 -3.15 -7.14 -12.38
N THR A 19 -3.30 -6.11 -13.21
CA THR A 19 -4.25 -5.01 -12.99
C THR A 19 -5.64 -5.31 -13.54
N ARG A 20 -5.73 -6.25 -14.50
CA ARG A 20 -6.98 -6.68 -15.13
C ARG A 20 -7.59 -7.87 -14.38
N CYS A 21 -8.79 -7.69 -13.84
CA CYS A 21 -9.48 -8.72 -13.05
C CYS A 21 -9.65 -10.05 -13.78
N SER A 22 -9.93 -10.06 -15.10
CA SER A 22 -10.15 -11.30 -15.86
C SER A 22 -8.93 -12.22 -15.93
N VAL A 23 -7.72 -11.71 -15.65
CA VAL A 23 -6.49 -12.51 -15.61
C VAL A 23 -6.41 -13.37 -14.35
N TYR A 24 -7.04 -12.95 -13.24
CA TYR A 24 -7.07 -13.73 -11.99
C TYR A 24 -7.93 -15.00 -12.08
N THR A 25 -8.77 -15.11 -13.11
CA THR A 25 -9.60 -16.28 -13.40
C THR A 25 -9.11 -17.05 -14.62
N ASP A 26 -7.99 -16.64 -15.24
CA ASP A 26 -7.41 -17.35 -16.38
C ASP A 26 -6.88 -18.73 -15.92
N PRO A 27 -7.29 -19.84 -16.56
CA PRO A 27 -6.88 -21.19 -16.15
C PRO A 27 -5.36 -21.42 -16.21
N LEU A 28 -4.66 -20.83 -17.18
CA LEU A 28 -3.20 -20.95 -17.32
C LEU A 28 -2.50 -20.18 -16.20
N VAL A 29 -3.02 -19.01 -15.85
CA VAL A 29 -2.52 -18.21 -14.73
C VAL A 29 -2.72 -18.96 -13.41
N LEU A 30 -3.91 -19.49 -13.15
CA LEU A 30 -4.19 -20.21 -11.91
C LEU A 30 -3.43 -21.54 -11.79
N ALA A 31 -3.13 -22.20 -12.91
CA ALA A 31 -2.30 -23.41 -12.92
C ALA A 31 -0.87 -23.13 -12.46
N ARG A 32 -0.31 -21.96 -12.79
CA ARG A 32 1.05 -21.56 -12.41
C ARG A 32 1.10 -20.77 -11.10
N MET A 33 0.05 -20.00 -10.80
CA MET A 33 -0.03 -19.06 -9.68
C MET A 33 -1.35 -19.23 -8.91
N PRO A 34 -1.57 -20.39 -8.26
CA PRO A 34 -2.86 -20.71 -7.62
C PRO A 34 -3.23 -19.74 -6.49
N HIS A 35 -2.23 -19.09 -5.86
CA HIS A 35 -2.44 -18.08 -4.82
C HIS A 35 -3.20 -16.84 -5.31
N LEU A 36 -3.18 -16.54 -6.61
CA LEU A 36 -3.91 -15.39 -7.17
C LEU A 36 -5.42 -15.49 -6.96
N LYS A 37 -5.96 -16.70 -6.79
CA LYS A 37 -7.37 -16.93 -6.43
C LYS A 37 -7.75 -16.22 -5.12
N ALA A 38 -6.85 -16.20 -4.14
CA ALA A 38 -7.08 -15.53 -2.86
C ALA A 38 -6.77 -14.02 -2.91
N PHE A 39 -5.93 -13.59 -3.86
CA PHE A 39 -5.47 -12.21 -3.95
C PHE A 39 -6.53 -11.27 -4.51
N LEU A 40 -7.30 -11.67 -5.53
CA LEU A 40 -8.34 -10.79 -6.09
C LEU A 40 -9.35 -10.33 -5.03
N PRO A 41 -9.94 -11.20 -4.18
CA PRO A 41 -10.81 -10.77 -3.09
C PRO A 41 -10.12 -9.85 -2.07
N ALA A 42 -8.83 -10.06 -1.79
CA ALA A 42 -8.07 -9.21 -0.88
C ALA A 42 -7.85 -7.82 -1.48
N PHE A 43 -7.49 -7.74 -2.77
CA PHE A 43 -7.29 -6.47 -3.48
C PHE A 43 -8.58 -5.68 -3.65
N GLN A 44 -9.71 -6.34 -3.86
CA GLN A 44 -11.02 -5.66 -3.91
C GLN A 44 -11.42 -4.99 -2.58
N LYS A 45 -10.85 -5.44 -1.45
CA LYS A 45 -11.09 -4.87 -0.12
C LYS A 45 -9.95 -3.96 0.36
N ALA A 46 -8.86 -3.88 -0.39
CA ALA A 46 -7.70 -3.10 -0.01
C ALA A 46 -8.04 -1.60 0.00
N ARG A 47 -7.49 -0.87 0.98
CA ARG A 47 -7.57 0.59 0.99
C ARG A 47 -6.31 1.17 0.34
N PRO A 48 -6.44 2.12 -0.61
CA PRO A 48 -5.28 2.84 -1.10
C PRO A 48 -4.68 3.67 0.04
N ARG A 49 -3.40 4.00 -0.09
CA ARG A 49 -2.75 4.99 0.76
C ARG A 49 -3.44 6.36 0.60
N PRO A 50 -3.37 7.25 1.60
CA PRO A 50 -3.94 8.60 1.52
C PRO A 50 -3.54 9.33 0.24
N LEU A 51 -4.54 9.88 -0.47
CA LEU A 51 -4.36 10.70 -1.66
C LEU A 51 -4.06 12.15 -1.24
N SER A 52 -2.80 12.41 -0.89
CA SER A 52 -2.35 13.73 -0.45
C SER A 52 -1.03 14.09 -1.15
N PRO A 53 -0.88 15.30 -1.72
CA PRO A 53 0.39 15.83 -2.21
C PRO A 53 1.55 15.72 -1.22
N ILE A 54 1.27 15.82 0.09
CA ILE A 54 2.29 15.69 1.15
C ILE A 54 2.42 14.26 1.69
N TYR A 55 1.81 13.26 1.06
CA TYR A 55 1.92 11.85 1.49
C TYR A 55 3.37 11.39 1.71
N PRO A 56 4.39 11.80 0.93
CA PRO A 56 5.78 11.45 1.24
C PRO A 56 6.22 11.88 2.65
N MET A 57 5.80 13.05 3.13
CA MET A 57 6.12 13.54 4.48
C MET A 57 5.37 12.73 5.55
N ILE A 58 4.09 12.41 5.31
CA ILE A 58 3.29 11.55 6.20
C ILE A 58 3.94 10.17 6.33
N SER A 59 4.34 9.58 5.19
CA SER A 59 4.99 8.27 5.13
C SER A 59 6.33 8.26 5.86
N GLN A 60 7.09 9.35 5.81
CA GLN A 60 8.37 9.46 6.51
C GLN A 60 8.20 9.47 8.03
N GLU A 61 7.21 10.19 8.56
CA GLU A 61 6.93 10.17 10.01
C GLU A 61 6.45 8.79 10.48
N LEU A 62 5.60 8.12 9.70
CA LEU A 62 5.20 6.73 9.98
C LEU A 62 6.39 5.78 9.96
N GLN A 63 7.29 5.88 8.98
CA GLN A 63 8.47 5.03 8.88
C GLN A 63 9.39 5.18 10.10
N ARG A 64 9.62 6.40 10.57
CA ARG A 64 10.42 6.69 11.77
C ARG A 64 9.77 6.12 13.03
N PHE A 65 8.44 6.27 13.16
CA PHE A 65 7.68 5.67 14.24
C PHE A 65 7.85 4.15 14.27
N PHE A 66 7.56 3.48 13.15
CA PHE A 66 7.66 2.02 13.07
C PHE A 66 9.08 1.52 13.35
N SER A 67 10.09 2.13 12.71
CA SER A 67 11.49 1.76 12.92
C SER A 67 11.90 1.83 14.38
N ARG A 68 11.52 2.90 15.10
CA ARG A 68 11.81 3.03 16.54
C ARG A 68 11.03 2.01 17.37
N SER A 69 9.72 1.87 17.12
CA SER A 69 8.86 0.96 17.89
C SER A 69 9.26 -0.51 17.77
N ILE A 70 9.90 -0.89 16.66
CA ILE A 70 10.36 -2.27 16.43
C ILE A 70 11.71 -2.53 17.11
N ILE A 71 12.61 -1.53 17.14
CA ILE A 71 13.97 -1.68 17.66
C ILE A 71 14.01 -1.50 19.19
N ASP A 72 13.31 -0.49 19.71
CA ASP A 72 13.32 -0.14 21.12
C ASP A 72 12.22 -0.88 21.87
N LYS A 73 12.62 -1.95 22.56
CA LYS A 73 11.71 -2.82 23.32
C LYS A 73 11.08 -2.13 24.53
N GLU A 74 11.72 -1.10 25.05
CA GLU A 74 11.25 -0.35 26.23
C GLU A 74 10.45 0.89 25.83
N SER A 75 10.23 1.10 24.53
CA SER A 75 9.51 2.27 24.05
C SER A 75 8.04 2.24 24.44
N ASP A 76 7.53 3.38 24.91
CA ASP A 76 6.09 3.59 25.07
C ASP A 76 5.46 3.83 23.70
N ILE A 77 5.05 2.73 23.06
CA ILE A 77 4.43 2.73 21.72
C ILE A 77 3.19 3.63 21.69
N SER A 78 2.39 3.65 22.77
CA SER A 78 1.16 4.45 22.84
C SER A 78 1.46 5.94 22.85
N LYS A 79 2.45 6.35 23.64
CA LYS A 79 2.93 7.74 23.67
C LYS A 79 3.54 8.14 22.32
N MET A 80 4.40 7.30 21.75
CA MET A 80 5.02 7.55 20.44
C MET A 80 3.99 7.66 19.32
N ALA A 81 2.94 6.83 19.34
CA ALA A 81 1.87 6.90 18.35
C ALA A 81 1.10 8.23 18.45
N LYS A 82 0.78 8.68 19.67
CA LYS A 82 0.15 9.99 19.91
C LYS A 82 1.01 11.15 19.42
N GLU A 83 2.32 11.10 19.68
CA GLU A 83 3.26 12.13 19.22
C GLU A 83 3.36 12.15 17.69
N THR A 84 3.45 10.99 17.05
CA THR A 84 3.46 10.85 15.59
C THR A 84 2.16 11.36 14.98
N SER A 85 1.00 11.04 15.56
CA SER A 85 -0.32 11.56 15.11
C SER A 85 -0.35 13.08 15.10
N ARG A 86 0.08 13.72 16.20
CA ARG A 86 0.12 15.19 16.29
C ARG A 86 1.01 15.82 15.23
N LYS A 87 2.13 15.17 14.85
CA LYS A 87 2.99 15.66 13.77
C LYS A 87 2.29 15.55 12.42
N ILE A 88 1.68 14.41 12.11
CA ILE A 88 0.93 14.20 10.87
C ILE A 88 -0.23 15.18 10.77
N GLU A 89 -0.98 15.41 11.86
CA GLU A 89 -2.05 16.41 11.92
C GLU A 89 -1.56 17.83 11.63
N ARG A 90 -0.36 18.20 12.09
CA ARG A 90 0.26 19.49 11.75
C ARG A 90 0.61 19.58 10.27
N LEU A 91 1.15 18.52 9.68
CA LEU A 91 1.44 18.47 8.25
C LEU A 91 0.15 18.65 7.41
N LEU A 92 -0.91 17.93 7.77
CA LEU A 92 -2.22 18.05 7.10
C LEU A 92 -2.82 19.46 7.24
N LYS A 93 -2.64 20.12 8.40
CA LYS A 93 -3.06 21.52 8.57
C LYS A 93 -2.31 22.46 7.62
N LEU A 94 -1.00 22.27 7.45
CA LEU A 94 -0.19 23.08 6.53
C LEU A 94 -0.62 22.88 5.07
N GLU A 95 -0.89 21.63 4.66
CA GLU A 95 -1.44 21.33 3.34
C GLU A 95 -2.75 22.07 3.08
N ASN A 96 -3.68 22.03 4.04
CA ASN A 96 -4.96 22.75 3.94
C ASN A 96 -4.82 24.28 3.91
N MET A 97 -3.72 24.83 4.45
CA MET A 97 -3.44 26.26 4.38
C MET A 97 -2.86 26.68 3.03
N ILE A 98 -2.10 25.79 2.36
CA ILE A 98 -1.45 26.06 1.06
C ILE A 98 -2.40 25.72 -0.11
N GLY A 99 -3.33 24.80 0.09
CA GLY A 99 -4.35 24.42 -0.90
C GLY A 99 -5.55 25.36 -1.02
N LYS A 100 -5.55 26.50 -0.31
CA LYS A 100 -6.48 27.63 -0.50
C LYS A 100 -5.76 28.74 -1.24
#